data_AF-A0A1H8MXA6-F1
#
_entry.id   AF-A0A1H8MXA6-F1
#
_cell.length_a   1.000
_cell.length_b   1.000
_cell.length_c   1.000
_cell.angle_alpha   90.00
_cell.angle_beta   90.00
_cell.angle_gamma   90.00
#
_symmetry.space_group_name_H-M   'P 1'
#
loop_
_entity.id
_entity.type
_entity.pdbx_description
1 polymer ?
#
loop_
_entity_poly.entity_id
_entity_poly.type
_entity_poly.pdbx_seq_one_letter_code
_entity_poly.pdbx_strand_id
1 'polypeptide(L)' 'MPDDTIGIDISKATLDIHRLSDGKMMSFSNCPAGFKALSKFCAQTTVTRVVYEATGAYHGGLERALGA' A
#
# COMPACT_ATOMS: atom_id res chain seq x y z
N MET A 1 6.39 -15.69 -13.63
CA MET A 1 6.26 -14.22 -13.72
C MET A 1 6.92 -13.66 -12.48
N PRO A 2 7.68 -12.54 -12.52
CA PRO A 2 8.34 -12.08 -11.30
C PRO A 2 7.28 -11.63 -10.29
N ASP A 3 7.37 -12.18 -9.09
CA ASP A 3 6.54 -11.84 -7.96
C ASP A 3 6.83 -10.38 -7.54
N ASP A 4 5.85 -9.48 -7.71
CA ASP A 4 6.04 -8.07 -7.35
C ASP A 4 5.69 -7.84 -5.88
N THR A 5 6.54 -7.06 -5.19
CA THR A 5 6.40 -6.74 -3.76
C THR A 5 6.27 -5.24 -3.58
N ILE A 6 5.31 -4.84 -2.75
CA ILE A 6 5.09 -3.45 -2.34
C ILE A 6 5.42 -3.30 -0.86
N GLY A 7 6.27 -2.34 -0.53
CA GLY A 7 6.48 -1.83 0.83
C GLY A 7 5.62 -0.60 1.09
N ILE A 8 5.06 -0.48 2.30
CA ILE A 8 4.26 0.67 2.73
C ILE A 8 4.78 1.17 4.08
N ASP A 9 5.21 2.42 4.13
CA ASP A 9 5.41 3.17 5.36
C ASP A 9 4.11 3.91 5.73
N ILE A 10 3.66 3.73 6.97
CA ILE A 10 2.34 4.19 7.42
C ILE A 10 2.50 5.34 8.40
N SER A 11 1.97 6.50 8.02
CA SER A 11 1.81 7.65 8.89
C SER A 11 0.32 7.93 9.18
N LYS A 12 0.05 8.92 10.04
CA LYS A 12 -1.33 9.35 10.32
C LYS A 12 -2.06 9.83 9.06
N ALA A 13 -1.36 10.51 8.16
CA ALA A 13 -1.97 11.20 7.02
C ALA A 13 -1.65 10.54 5.68
N THR A 14 -0.56 9.78 5.60
CA THR A 14 -0.04 9.24 4.35
C THR A 14 0.27 7.75 4.45
N LEU A 15 0.25 7.11 3.29
CA LEU A 15 0.78 5.79 3.00
C LEU A 15 1.86 5.97 1.94
N ASP A 16 3.11 5.84 2.33
CA ASP A 16 4.24 6.02 1.44
C ASP A 16 4.67 4.66 0.89
N ILE A 17 4.61 4.52 -0.42
CA ILE A 17 4.66 3.26 -1.15
C ILE A 17 5.99 3.14 -1.88
N HIS A 18 6.60 1.97 -1.79
CA HIS A 18 7.75 1.58 -2.60
C HIS A 18 7.48 0.25 -3.32
N ARG A 19 7.45 0.26 -4.66
CA ARG A 19 7.35 -0.96 -5.48
C ARG A 19 8.75 -1.48 -5.80
N LEU A 20 8.99 -2.75 -5.49
CA LEU A 20 10.32 -3.35 -5.61
C LEU A 20 10.73 -3.60 -7.07
N SER A 21 9.79 -4.00 -7.93
CA SER A 21 10.11 -4.39 -9.32
C SER A 21 10.63 -3.26 -10.19
N ASP A 22 10.16 -2.03 -9.99
CA ASP A 22 10.51 -0.86 -10.79
C ASP A 22 11.06 0.32 -9.97
N GLY A 23 11.18 0.18 -8.65
CA GLY A 23 11.64 1.22 -7.73
C GLY A 23 10.69 2.42 -7.63
N LYS A 24 9.44 2.28 -8.10
CA LYS A 24 8.49 3.39 -8.11
C LYS A 24 8.08 3.75 -6.69
N MET A 25 8.18 5.05 -6.40
CA MET A 25 7.72 5.65 -5.15
C MET A 25 6.47 6.50 -5.38
N MET A 26 5.53 6.41 -4.45
CA MET A 26 4.31 7.22 -4.47
C MET A 26 3.71 7.36 -3.07
N SER A 27 2.83 8.35 -2.88
CA SER A 27 2.16 8.57 -1.61
C SER A 27 0.65 8.68 -1.81
N PHE A 28 -0.12 8.05 -0.92
CA PHE A 28 -1.57 8.14 -0.86
C PHE A 28 -2.02 8.65 0.50
N SER A 29 -3.20 9.27 0.59
CA SER A 29 -3.75 9.64 1.90
C SER A 29 -4.16 8.40 2.71
N ASN A 30 -3.93 8.42 4.03
CA ASN A 30 -4.41 7.38 4.95
C ASN A 30 -5.90 7.59 5.26
N CYS A 31 -6.73 7.41 4.23
CA CYS A 31 -8.18 7.57 4.29
C CYS A 31 -8.85 6.70 3.20
N PRO A 32 -10.18 6.52 3.23
CA PRO A 32 -10.89 5.68 2.25
C PRO A 32 -10.59 6.01 0.78
N ALA A 33 -10.44 7.30 0.45
CA ALA A 33 -10.10 7.71 -0.91
C ALA A 33 -8.69 7.28 -1.32
N GLY A 34 -7.71 7.38 -0.42
CA GLY A 34 -6.34 6.94 -0.67
C GLY A 34 -6.22 5.41 -0.72
N PHE A 35 -6.98 4.68 0.10
CA PHE A 35 -7.04 3.21 0.00
C PHE A 35 -7.56 2.76 -1.37
N LYS A 36 -8.62 3.39 -1.89
CA LYS A 36 -9.13 3.08 -3.24
C LYS A 36 -8.09 3.37 -4.33
N ALA A 37 -7.30 4.44 -4.17
CA ALA A 37 -6.23 4.77 -5.09
C ALA A 37 -5.08 3.75 -5.01
N LEU A 38 -4.72 3.31 -3.81
CA LEU A 38 -3.74 2.25 -3.57
C LEU A 38 -4.18 0.91 -4.19
N SER A 39 -5.42 0.46 -3.96
CA SER A 39 -5.93 -0.78 -4.56
C SER A 39 -5.85 -0.75 -6.10
N LYS A 40 -6.19 0.39 -6.71
CA LYS A 40 -6.04 0.58 -8.16
C LYS A 40 -4.59 0.51 -8.61
N PHE A 41 -3.66 1.04 -7.83
CA PHE A 41 -2.22 0.96 -8.12
C PHE A 41 -1.72 -0.49 -8.05
N CYS A 42 -2.10 -1.22 -7.00
CA CYS A 42 -1.75 -2.63 -6.85
C CYS A 42 -2.30 -3.48 -8.00
N ALA A 43 -3.50 -3.17 -8.50
CA ALA A 43 -4.11 -3.89 -9.63
C ALA A 43 -3.43 -3.67 -11.00
N GLN A 44 -2.49 -2.73 -11.13
CA GLN A 44 -1.77 -2.49 -12.39
C GLN A 44 -0.72 -3.57 -12.69
N THR A 45 -0.31 -4.34 -11.69
CA THR A 45 0.64 -5.46 -11.86
C THR A 45 0.18 -6.64 -11.01
N THR A 46 0.76 -7.81 -11.23
CA THR A 46 0.55 -8.95 -10.35
C THR A 46 1.34 -8.75 -9.04
N VAL A 47 0.79 -7.96 -8.12
CA VAL A 47 1.34 -7.79 -6.76
C VAL A 47 1.07 -9.06 -5.97
N THR A 48 2.14 -9.69 -5.51
CA THR A 48 2.09 -10.98 -4.79
C THR A 48 2.25 -10.80 -3.28
N ARG A 49 2.79 -9.66 -2.86
CA ARG A 49 3.07 -9.36 -1.46
C ARG A 49 2.97 -7.86 -1.18
N VAL A 50 2.29 -7.52 -0.11
CA VAL A 50 2.33 -6.18 0.51
C VAL A 50 2.96 -6.34 1.89
N VAL A 51 3.97 -5.52 2.19
CA VAL A 51 4.67 -5.48 3.49
C VAL A 51 4.51 -4.07 4.04
N TYR A 52 4.16 -3.95 5.32
CA TYR A 52 4.03 -2.65 5.98
C TYR A 52 4.44 -2.73 7.44
N GLU A 53 4.94 -1.62 7.98
CA GLU A 53 5.15 -1.48 9.41
C GLU A 53 3.85 -1.02 10.08
N ALA A 54 3.38 -1.76 11.07
CA ALA A 54 2.13 -1.46 11.76
C ALA A 54 2.31 -0.27 12.72
N THR A 55 1.80 0.90 12.32
CA THR A 55 1.91 2.13 13.15
C THR A 55 0.65 2.39 13.97
N GLY A 56 0.63 1.91 15.23
CA GLY A 56 -0.43 2.24 16.20
C GLY A 56 -1.85 2.07 15.66
N ALA A 57 -2.75 3.05 15.84
CA ALA A 57 -4.12 2.99 15.33
C ALA A 57 -4.25 3.22 13.81
N TYR A 58 -3.16 3.52 13.10
CA TYR A 58 -3.21 4.04 11.73
C TYR A 58 -3.18 2.97 10.63
N HIS A 59 -2.86 1.71 10.95
CA HIS A 59 -2.84 0.61 9.97
C HIS A 59 -4.19 -0.09 9.80
N GLY A 60 -5.10 -0.01 10.76
CA GLY A 60 -6.36 -0.76 10.73
C GLY A 60 -7.29 -0.39 9.56
N GLY A 61 -7.22 0.86 9.07
CA GLY A 61 -7.95 1.28 7.86
C GLY A 61 -7.40 0.61 6.60
N LEU A 62 -6.08 0.52 6.49
CA LEU A 62 -5.39 -0.14 5.38
C LEU A 62 -5.68 -1.65 5.36
N GLU A 63 -5.62 -2.32 6.51
CA GLU A 63 -5.90 -3.75 6.63
C GLU A 63 -7.31 -4.11 6.13
N ARG A 64 -8.32 -3.34 6.52
CA ARG A 64 -9.70 -3.54 6.05
C ARG A 64 -9.85 -3.33 4.54
N ALA A 65 -9.01 -2.47 3.95
CA ALA A 65 -9.05 -2.20 2.52
C ALA A 65 -8.30 -3.26 1.68
N LEU A 66 -7.30 -3.93 2.25
CA LEU A 66 -6.51 -4.96 1.58
C LEU A 66 -6.96 -6.40 1.90
N GLY A 67 -7.62 -6.62 3.04
CA GLY A 67 -8.00 -7.94 3.55
C GLY A 67 -9.35 -8.48 3.05
N ALA A 68 -9.73 -8.19 1.81
CA ALA A 68 -10.93 -8.73 1.15
C ALA A 68 -10.56 -9.60 -0.05
#